data_AF-A0AAD3HHL6-F1
#
_entry.id   AF-A0AAD3HHL6-F1
#
_cell.length_a   1.000
_cell.length_b   1.000
_cell.length_c   1.000
_cell.angle_alpha   90.00
_cell.angle_beta   90.00
_cell.angle_gamma   90.00
#
_symmetry.space_group_name_H-M   'P 1'
#
loop_
_entity.id
_entity.type
_entity.pdbx_description
1 polymer ?
#
loop_
_entity_poly.entity_id
_entity_poly.type
_entity_poly.pdbx_seq_one_letter_code
_entity_poly.pdbx_strand_id
1 'polypeptide(L)'
;MDYLRKQQLQAEADAIRPGLGTELFSRFHVTTSAELDELQALIEEHKQVVMSSMEAVIANNRRQADEYRRQTALLEAKVASSGVSQLPGAGLDAARHLAAVAGRLGLHTASEGAMVAAWVAEEAEKLRQERLQVQRESVAHDLRSAAQTAARQAAEVAAALDAARRSQAVAERGLESTEAEQRTLEAKAEEYVRRIEAMRSKLVQLGYRPELGHEALGTLAAEVESLEAQLAGATEALKMYDGIPPSAPGLTAMLERSQRELAEQQAAMGSAFVHGGKAQA
;
A
#
# COMPACT_ATOMS: atom_id res chain seq x y z
N MET A 1 2.85 -69.34 -42.23
CA MET A 1 3.15 -68.65 -43.50
C MET A 1 3.28 -67.14 -43.28
N ASP A 2 2.53 -66.55 -42.34
CA ASP A 2 2.46 -65.09 -42.15
C ASP A 2 3.74 -64.44 -41.57
N TYR A 3 4.56 -65.20 -40.83
CA TYR A 3 5.82 -64.70 -40.27
C TYR A 3 6.85 -64.35 -41.36
N LEU A 4 6.98 -65.20 -42.39
CA LEU A 4 7.89 -64.94 -43.51
C LEU A 4 7.42 -63.73 -44.33
N ARG A 5 6.10 -63.61 -44.53
CA ARG A 5 5.51 -62.47 -45.23
C ARG A 5 5.71 -61.16 -44.46
N LYS A 6 5.58 -61.20 -43.13
CA LYS A 6 5.86 -60.06 -42.24
C LYS A 6 7.32 -59.61 -42.31
N GLN A 7 8.27 -60.55 -42.33
CA GLN A 7 9.70 -60.23 -42.50
C GLN A 7 10.01 -59.64 -43.88
N GLN A 8 9.37 -60.13 -44.95
CA GLN A 8 9.52 -59.59 -46.29
C GLN A 8 9.01 -58.14 -46.38
N LEU A 9 7.82 -57.85 -45.84
CA LEU A 9 7.29 -56.49 -45.80
C LEU A 9 8.13 -55.53 -44.94
N GLN A 10 8.72 -56.04 -43.86
CA GLN A 10 9.65 -55.26 -43.04
C GLN A 10 10.91 -54.88 -43.82
N ALA A 11 11.49 -55.84 -44.56
CA ALA A 11 12.64 -55.57 -45.42
C ALA A 11 12.30 -54.62 -46.58
N GLU A 12 11.11 -54.72 -47.16
CA GLU A 12 10.65 -53.81 -48.22
C GLU A 12 10.41 -52.39 -47.72
N ALA A 13 9.86 -52.21 -46.52
CA ALA A 13 9.71 -50.90 -45.90
C ALA A 13 11.08 -50.29 -45.57
N ASP A 14 12.02 -51.09 -45.04
CA ASP A 14 13.38 -50.65 -44.73
C ASP A 14 14.19 -50.29 -45.99
N ALA A 15 13.86 -50.86 -47.15
CA ALA A 15 14.45 -50.48 -48.43
C ALA A 15 14.02 -49.08 -48.93
N ILE A 16 12.85 -48.59 -48.52
CA ILE A 16 12.39 -47.23 -48.83
C ILE A 16 13.06 -46.23 -47.89
N ARG A 17 13.08 -46.56 -46.61
CA ARG A 17 13.73 -45.76 -45.58
C ARG A 17 14.25 -46.68 -44.48
N PRO A 18 15.56 -46.65 -44.17
CA PRO A 18 16.11 -47.48 -43.11
C PRO A 18 15.38 -47.24 -41.77
N GLY A 19 14.84 -48.30 -41.16
CA GLY A 19 14.11 -48.25 -39.89
C GLY A 19 12.59 -48.04 -40.02
N LEU A 20 12.06 -47.87 -41.23
CA LEU A 20 10.62 -47.74 -41.44
C LEU A 20 9.88 -49.04 -41.14
N GLY A 21 10.48 -50.20 -41.41
CA GLY A 21 9.88 -51.50 -41.13
C GLY A 21 9.65 -51.71 -39.64
N THR A 22 10.64 -51.40 -38.81
CA THR A 22 10.51 -51.53 -37.34
C THR A 22 9.49 -50.54 -36.76
N GLU A 23 9.40 -49.32 -37.32
CA GLU A 23 8.40 -48.32 -36.92
C GLU A 23 6.97 -48.70 -37.31
N LEU A 24 6.76 -49.23 -38.53
CA LEU A 24 5.44 -49.64 -38.99
C LEU A 24 4.89 -50.82 -38.18
N PHE A 25 5.70 -51.86 -37.95
CA PHE A 25 5.26 -53.05 -37.22
C PHE A 25 5.22 -52.89 -35.70
N SER A 26 5.77 -51.80 -35.15
CA SER A 26 5.57 -51.41 -33.75
C SER A 26 4.31 -50.57 -33.54
N ARG A 27 3.88 -49.80 -34.56
CA ARG A 27 2.67 -48.98 -34.50
C ARG A 27 1.40 -49.72 -34.91
N PHE A 28 1.47 -50.64 -35.86
CA PHE A 28 0.33 -51.44 -36.31
C PHE A 28 0.43 -52.85 -35.71
N HIS A 29 -0.53 -53.22 -34.86
CA HIS A 29 -0.63 -54.58 -34.31
C HIS A 29 -1.20 -55.53 -35.35
N VAL A 30 -0.35 -56.01 -36.25
CA VAL A 30 -0.74 -56.92 -37.32
C VAL A 30 -0.96 -58.33 -36.77
N THR A 31 -2.22 -58.74 -36.74
CA THR A 31 -2.69 -60.04 -36.24
C THR A 31 -3.35 -60.88 -37.33
N THR A 32 -3.84 -60.26 -38.40
CA THR A 32 -4.53 -60.95 -39.51
C THR A 32 -3.81 -60.78 -40.85
N SER A 33 -4.06 -61.70 -41.79
CA SER A 33 -3.49 -61.62 -43.14
C SER A 33 -4.03 -60.43 -43.94
N ALA A 34 -5.26 -59.99 -43.67
CA ALA A 34 -5.87 -58.83 -44.31
C ALA A 34 -5.14 -57.52 -43.94
N GLU A 35 -4.71 -57.38 -42.68
CA GLU A 35 -3.90 -56.25 -42.22
C GLU A 35 -2.49 -56.23 -42.85
N LEU A 36 -1.92 -57.40 -43.19
CA LEU A 36 -0.67 -57.48 -43.96
C LEU A 36 -0.87 -57.01 -45.40
N ASP A 37 -1.99 -57.36 -46.03
CA ASP A 37 -2.34 -56.92 -47.38
C ASP A 37 -2.55 -55.39 -47.43
N GLU A 38 -3.20 -54.81 -46.41
CA GLU A 38 -3.40 -53.37 -46.28
C GLU A 38 -2.08 -52.62 -46.08
N LEU A 39 -1.18 -53.12 -45.23
CA LEU A 39 0.16 -52.55 -45.07
C LEU A 39 1.00 -52.65 -46.34
N GLN A 40 0.87 -53.76 -47.07
CA GLN A 40 1.54 -53.91 -48.37
C GLN A 40 1.03 -52.87 -49.38
N ALA A 41 -0.29 -52.62 -49.43
CA ALA A 41 -0.87 -51.60 -50.28
C ALA A 41 -0.38 -50.19 -49.91
N LEU A 42 -0.29 -49.86 -48.61
CA LEU A 42 0.23 -48.59 -48.12
C LEU A 42 1.71 -48.40 -48.43
N ILE A 43 2.52 -49.46 -48.32
CA ILE A 43 3.94 -49.43 -48.69
C ILE A 43 4.10 -49.17 -50.19
N GLU A 44 3.31 -49.81 -51.04
CA GLU A 44 3.35 -49.59 -52.49
C GLU A 44 2.85 -48.19 -52.89
N GLU A 45 1.79 -47.69 -52.26
CA GLU A 45 1.35 -46.30 -52.46
C GLU A 45 2.46 -45.32 -52.07
N HIS A 46 3.13 -45.55 -50.93
CA HIS A 46 4.25 -44.72 -50.51
C HIS A 46 5.44 -44.80 -51.47
N LYS A 47 5.79 -45.98 -52.00
CA LYS A 47 6.81 -46.13 -53.06
C LYS A 47 6.46 -45.29 -54.28
N GLN A 48 5.21 -45.34 -54.75
CA GLN A 48 4.76 -44.57 -55.91
C GLN A 48 4.82 -43.06 -55.67
N VAL A 49 4.43 -42.59 -54.49
CA VAL A 49 4.53 -41.16 -54.10
C VAL A 49 5.99 -40.72 -54.00
N VAL A 50 6.86 -41.54 -53.42
CA VAL A 50 8.30 -41.24 -53.32
C VAL A 50 8.94 -41.22 -54.71
N MET A 51 8.63 -42.17 -55.58
CA MET A 51 9.16 -42.20 -56.94
C MET A 51 8.69 -41.00 -57.77
N SER A 52 7.39 -40.69 -57.76
CA SER A 52 6.84 -39.55 -58.49
C SER A 52 7.38 -38.20 -57.98
N SER A 53 7.54 -38.04 -56.67
CA SER A 53 8.16 -36.84 -56.10
C SER A 53 9.66 -36.74 -56.46
N MET A 54 10.38 -37.86 -56.48
CA MET A 54 11.78 -37.90 -56.91
C MET A 54 11.94 -37.53 -58.39
N GLU A 55 11.06 -38.04 -59.27
CA GLU A 55 11.01 -37.68 -60.68
C GLU A 55 10.74 -36.17 -60.88
N ALA A 56 9.82 -35.61 -60.10
CA ALA A 56 9.54 -34.17 -60.12
C ALA A 56 10.76 -33.33 -59.69
N VAL A 57 11.48 -33.76 -58.66
CA VAL A 57 12.73 -33.11 -58.21
C VAL A 57 13.81 -33.19 -59.29
N ILE A 58 14.00 -34.36 -59.90
CA ILE A 58 14.97 -34.54 -60.99
C ILE A 58 14.62 -33.65 -62.18
N ALA A 59 13.35 -33.59 -62.57
CA ALA A 59 12.88 -32.74 -63.66
C ALA A 59 13.11 -31.25 -63.35
N ASN A 60 12.86 -30.82 -62.11
CA ASN A 60 13.12 -29.44 -61.69
C ASN A 60 14.61 -29.09 -61.71
N ASN A 61 15.47 -29.98 -61.20
CA ASN A 61 16.92 -29.79 -61.23
C ASN A 61 17.46 -29.70 -62.67
N ARG A 62 16.91 -30.51 -63.59
CA ARG A 62 17.25 -30.42 -65.02
C ARG A 62 16.85 -29.08 -65.63
N ARG A 63 15.63 -28.60 -65.33
CA ARG A 63 15.17 -27.28 -65.78
C ARG A 63 16.08 -26.16 -65.28
N GLN A 64 16.44 -26.17 -63.99
CA GLN A 64 17.38 -25.20 -63.43
C GLN A 64 18.76 -25.27 -64.09
N ALA A 65 19.29 -26.47 -64.30
CA ALA A 65 20.58 -26.64 -64.98
C ALA A 65 20.54 -26.06 -66.41
N ASP A 66 19.46 -26.28 -67.16
CA ASP A 66 19.29 -25.73 -68.50
C ASP A 66 19.10 -24.21 -68.48
N GLU A 67 18.43 -23.65 -67.48
CA GLU A 67 18.33 -22.21 -67.29
C GLU A 67 19.70 -21.58 -67.01
N TYR A 68 20.49 -22.16 -66.10
CA TYR A 68 21.85 -21.70 -65.83
C TYR A 68 22.73 -21.77 -67.08
N ARG A 69 22.66 -22.86 -67.85
CA ARG A 69 23.39 -22.95 -69.12
C ARG A 69 23.02 -21.83 -70.10
N ARG A 70 21.72 -21.50 -70.22
CA ARG A 70 21.26 -20.39 -71.06
C ARG A 70 21.76 -19.05 -70.55
N GLN A 71 21.74 -18.82 -69.24
CA GLN A 71 22.24 -17.60 -68.62
C GLN A 71 23.76 -17.45 -68.82
N THR A 72 24.53 -18.54 -68.64
CA THR A 72 25.98 -18.55 -68.90
C THR A 72 26.26 -18.23 -70.37
N ALA A 73 25.59 -18.89 -71.31
CA ALA A 73 25.77 -18.61 -72.74
C ALA A 73 25.44 -17.16 -73.12
N LEU A 74 24.39 -16.59 -72.52
CA LEU A 74 24.03 -15.18 -72.71
C LEU A 74 25.14 -14.24 -72.18
N LEU A 75 25.69 -14.53 -70.99
CA LEU A 75 26.76 -13.74 -70.40
C LEU A 75 28.04 -13.83 -71.23
N GLU A 76 28.41 -15.03 -71.69
CA GLU A 76 29.55 -15.25 -72.57
C GLU A 76 29.39 -14.49 -73.89
N ALA A 77 28.20 -14.51 -74.51
CA ALA A 77 27.91 -13.74 -75.72
C ALA A 77 28.02 -12.23 -75.49
N LYS A 78 27.53 -11.72 -74.36
CA LYS A 78 27.68 -10.31 -73.99
C LYS A 78 29.14 -9.92 -73.80
N VAL A 79 29.92 -10.73 -73.07
CA VAL A 79 31.35 -10.49 -72.88
C VAL A 79 32.10 -10.53 -74.20
N ALA A 80 31.80 -11.50 -75.07
CA ALA A 80 32.38 -11.58 -76.41
C ALA A 80 32.06 -10.35 -77.27
N SER A 81 30.80 -9.87 -77.24
CA SER A 81 30.38 -8.67 -77.99
C SER A 81 30.96 -7.37 -77.46
N SER A 82 31.37 -7.33 -76.19
CA SER A 82 31.91 -6.13 -75.54
C SER A 82 33.37 -5.82 -75.88
N GLY A 83 34.08 -6.76 -76.52
CA GLY A 83 35.51 -6.61 -76.85
C GLY A 83 36.44 -6.60 -75.62
N VAL A 84 35.92 -6.81 -74.41
CA VAL A 84 36.69 -6.80 -73.16
C VAL A 84 37.79 -7.87 -73.16
N SER A 85 37.56 -9.01 -73.81
CA SER A 85 38.56 -10.08 -74.00
C SER A 85 39.72 -9.70 -74.93
N GLN A 86 39.60 -8.60 -75.69
CA GLN A 86 40.61 -8.09 -76.60
C GLN A 86 41.42 -6.93 -76.01
N LEU A 87 41.11 -6.51 -74.77
CA LEU A 87 41.83 -5.45 -74.10
C LEU A 87 43.25 -5.90 -73.70
N PRO A 88 44.25 -5.01 -73.76
CA PRO A 88 45.56 -5.26 -73.16
C PRO A 88 45.42 -5.45 -71.64
N GLY A 89 46.39 -6.14 -71.02
CA GLY A 89 46.31 -6.53 -69.59
C GLY A 89 45.95 -5.37 -68.64
N ALA A 90 46.52 -4.19 -68.85
CA ALA A 90 46.18 -2.99 -68.06
C ALA A 90 44.71 -2.53 -68.24
N GLY A 91 44.16 -2.66 -69.45
CA GLY A 91 42.76 -2.34 -69.74
C GLY A 91 41.79 -3.37 -69.14
N LEU A 92 42.19 -4.65 -69.13
CA LEU A 92 41.43 -5.71 -68.49
C LEU A 92 41.38 -5.53 -66.97
N ASP A 93 42.50 -5.15 -66.35
CA ASP A 93 42.56 -4.88 -64.91
C ASP A 93 41.76 -3.63 -64.54
N ALA A 94 41.80 -2.56 -65.34
CA ALA A 94 40.95 -1.39 -65.13
C ALA A 94 39.45 -1.73 -65.24
N ALA A 95 39.06 -2.53 -66.24
CA ALA A 95 37.67 -2.99 -66.40
C ALA A 95 37.21 -3.85 -65.21
N ARG A 96 38.08 -4.72 -64.67
CA ARG A 96 37.80 -5.50 -63.45
C ARG A 96 37.60 -4.62 -62.23
N HIS A 97 38.43 -3.60 -62.05
CA HIS A 97 38.27 -2.65 -60.95
C HIS A 97 36.96 -1.87 -61.07
N LEU A 98 36.61 -1.38 -62.26
CA LEU A 98 35.35 -0.69 -62.50
C LEU A 98 34.14 -1.60 -62.28
N ALA A 99 34.20 -2.86 -62.72
CA ALA A 99 33.15 -3.84 -62.48
C ALA A 99 33.00 -4.16 -60.98
N ALA A 100 34.11 -4.24 -60.23
CA ALA A 100 34.07 -4.45 -58.79
C ALA A 100 33.45 -3.25 -58.05
N VAL A 101 33.80 -2.02 -58.44
CA VAL A 101 33.21 -0.80 -57.86
C VAL A 101 31.73 -0.68 -58.23
N ALA A 102 31.37 -0.86 -59.50
CA ALA A 102 29.97 -0.88 -59.93
C ALA A 102 29.16 -1.97 -59.21
N GLY A 103 29.74 -3.16 -59.02
CA GLY A 103 29.12 -4.24 -58.28
C GLY A 103 28.88 -3.91 -56.81
N ARG A 104 29.83 -3.27 -56.14
CA ARG A 104 29.67 -2.78 -54.75
C ARG A 104 28.57 -1.72 -54.64
N LEU A 105 28.49 -0.83 -55.62
CA LEU A 105 27.48 0.22 -55.71
C LEU A 105 26.12 -0.28 -56.25
N GLY A 106 26.01 -1.55 -56.63
CA GLY A 106 24.79 -2.13 -57.19
C GLY A 106 24.41 -1.59 -58.58
N LEU A 107 25.38 -1.06 -59.33
CA LEU A 107 25.15 -0.42 -60.62
C LEU A 107 25.19 -1.43 -61.77
N HIS A 108 24.22 -1.29 -62.69
CA HIS A 108 24.18 -2.05 -63.95
C HIS A 108 24.89 -1.33 -65.10
N THR A 109 25.25 -0.06 -64.93
CA THR A 109 25.95 0.77 -65.90
C THR A 109 27.13 1.48 -65.23
N ALA A 110 28.25 1.60 -65.95
CA ALA A 110 29.44 2.32 -65.48
C ALA A 110 29.45 3.78 -65.98
N SER A 111 28.28 4.43 -66.04
CA SER A 111 28.22 5.85 -66.38
C SER A 111 28.69 6.67 -65.19
N GLU A 112 29.56 7.65 -65.44
CA GLU A 112 30.18 8.50 -64.41
C GLU A 112 29.13 9.13 -63.46
N GLY A 113 28.02 9.65 -63.99
CA GLY A 113 26.94 10.23 -63.18
C GLY A 113 26.26 9.21 -62.25
N ALA A 114 26.08 7.97 -62.71
CA ALA A 114 25.50 6.91 -61.87
C ALA A 114 26.47 6.45 -60.77
N MET A 115 27.77 6.37 -61.07
CA MET A 115 28.80 6.06 -60.08
C MET A 115 28.88 7.13 -58.99
N VAL A 116 28.90 8.40 -59.36
CA VAL A 116 28.93 9.51 -58.40
C VAL A 116 27.65 9.53 -57.55
N ALA A 117 26.47 9.36 -58.15
CA ALA A 117 25.22 9.33 -57.42
C ALA A 117 25.15 8.18 -56.41
N ALA A 118 25.60 6.97 -56.80
CA ALA A 118 25.61 5.82 -55.91
C ALA A 118 26.62 5.99 -54.77
N TRP A 119 27.79 6.59 -55.02
CA TRP A 119 28.75 6.89 -53.97
C TRP A 119 28.22 7.89 -52.95
N VAL A 120 27.58 8.97 -53.42
CA VAL A 120 26.97 9.96 -52.53
C VAL A 120 25.86 9.31 -51.70
N ALA A 121 25.06 8.41 -52.29
CA ALA A 121 24.02 7.67 -51.59
C ALA A 121 24.60 6.72 -50.52
N GLU A 122 25.66 5.98 -50.84
CA GLU A 122 26.36 5.10 -49.90
C GLU A 122 26.93 5.90 -48.72
N GLU A 123 27.61 7.02 -48.99
CA GLU A 123 28.17 7.89 -47.95
C GLU A 123 27.06 8.51 -47.08
N ALA A 124 25.95 8.93 -47.69
CA ALA A 124 24.79 9.46 -46.97
C ALA A 124 24.15 8.40 -46.06
N GLU A 125 24.05 7.15 -46.52
CA GLU A 125 23.52 6.05 -45.72
C GLU A 125 24.46 5.69 -44.56
N LYS A 126 25.77 5.69 -44.80
CA LYS A 126 26.77 5.50 -43.75
C LYS A 126 26.67 6.58 -42.66
N LEU A 127 26.60 7.86 -43.06
CA LEU A 127 26.39 8.97 -42.12
C LEU A 127 25.06 8.85 -41.36
N ARG A 128 24.00 8.35 -42.02
CA ARG A 128 22.71 8.08 -41.37
C ARG A 128 22.85 6.99 -40.32
N GLN A 129 23.56 5.91 -40.61
CA GLN A 129 23.81 4.81 -39.68
C GLN A 129 24.64 5.26 -38.49
N GLU A 130 25.70 6.04 -38.70
CA GLU A 130 26.51 6.63 -37.63
C GLU A 130 25.67 7.52 -36.71
N ARG A 131 24.82 8.40 -37.29
CA ARG A 131 23.89 9.22 -36.50
C ARG A 131 22.90 8.38 -35.69
N LEU A 132 22.33 7.34 -36.29
CA LEU A 132 21.43 6.42 -35.60
C LEU A 132 22.13 5.67 -34.47
N GLN A 133 23.39 5.29 -34.67
CA GLN A 133 24.18 4.64 -33.63
C GLN A 133 24.42 5.59 -32.45
N VAL A 134 24.85 6.83 -32.70
CA VAL A 134 25.04 7.83 -31.65
C VAL A 134 23.74 8.10 -30.88
N GLN A 135 22.60 8.21 -31.58
CA GLN A 135 21.29 8.37 -30.94
C GLN A 135 20.91 7.16 -30.07
N ARG A 136 21.20 5.94 -30.54
CA ARG A 136 20.95 4.72 -29.76
C ARG A 136 21.83 4.67 -28.51
N GLU A 137 23.09 5.05 -28.65
CA GLU A 137 24.05 5.09 -27.55
C GLU A 137 23.65 6.14 -26.50
N SER A 138 23.18 7.32 -26.91
CA SER A 138 22.70 8.36 -26.00
C SER A 138 21.45 7.89 -25.23
N VAL A 139 20.46 7.33 -25.94
CA VAL A 139 19.24 6.79 -25.29
C VAL A 139 19.58 5.63 -24.35
N ALA A 140 20.50 4.74 -24.74
CA ALA A 140 20.94 3.66 -23.88
C ALA A 140 21.66 4.17 -22.62
N HIS A 141 22.43 5.24 -22.72
CA HIS A 141 23.07 5.90 -21.58
C HIS A 141 22.02 6.46 -20.61
N ASP A 142 21.04 7.22 -21.12
CA ASP A 142 19.97 7.82 -20.32
C ASP A 142 19.14 6.75 -19.60
N LEU A 143 18.79 5.68 -20.30
CA LEU A 143 18.06 4.55 -19.71
C LEU A 143 18.85 3.86 -18.60
N ARG A 144 20.17 3.68 -18.75
CA ARG A 144 21.02 3.12 -17.69
C ARG A 144 21.08 4.04 -16.47
N SER A 145 21.19 5.34 -16.68
CA SER A 145 21.17 6.34 -15.59
C SER A 145 19.84 6.32 -14.83
N ALA A 146 18.73 6.29 -15.57
CA ALA A 146 17.39 6.17 -14.99
C ALA A 146 17.22 4.86 -14.21
N ALA A 147 17.69 3.72 -14.76
CA ALA A 147 17.64 2.42 -14.09
C ALA A 147 18.47 2.39 -12.79
N GLN A 148 19.66 3.00 -12.79
CA GLN A 148 20.49 3.12 -11.58
C GLN A 148 19.80 3.97 -10.52
N THR A 149 19.16 5.06 -10.92
CA THR A 149 18.41 5.93 -10.01
C THR A 149 17.21 5.20 -9.41
N ALA A 150 16.44 4.50 -10.24
CA ALA A 150 15.31 3.69 -9.79
C ALA A 150 15.74 2.56 -8.84
N ALA A 151 16.88 1.90 -9.12
CA ALA A 151 17.43 0.87 -8.25
C ALA A 151 17.83 1.42 -6.86
N ARG A 152 18.42 2.62 -6.81
CA ARG A 152 18.74 3.29 -5.53
C ARG A 152 17.47 3.62 -4.75
N GLN A 153 16.48 4.22 -5.40
CA GLN A 153 15.20 4.53 -4.77
C GLN A 153 14.48 3.28 -4.26
N ALA A 154 14.50 2.18 -5.02
CA ALA A 154 13.94 0.91 -4.58
C ALA A 154 14.65 0.37 -3.32
N ALA A 155 15.98 0.48 -3.26
CA ALA A 155 16.76 0.09 -2.08
C ALA A 155 16.44 0.96 -0.86
N GLU A 156 16.29 2.27 -1.04
CA GLU A 156 15.89 3.21 0.03
C GLU A 156 14.49 2.88 0.57
N VAL A 157 13.52 2.62 -0.31
CA VAL A 157 12.17 2.24 0.08
C VAL A 157 12.16 0.89 0.81
N ALA A 158 12.94 -0.09 0.35
CA ALA A 158 13.05 -1.37 1.03
C ALA A 158 13.64 -1.21 2.44
N ALA A 159 14.71 -0.42 2.58
CA ALA A 159 15.30 -0.13 3.89
C ALA A 159 14.34 0.60 4.83
N ALA A 160 13.56 1.56 4.31
CA ALA A 160 12.53 2.26 5.08
C ALA A 160 11.40 1.31 5.52
N LEU A 161 10.96 0.39 4.64
CA LEU A 161 9.96 -0.62 4.96
C LEU A 161 10.43 -1.55 6.08
N ASP A 162 11.69 -2.00 6.02
CA ASP A 162 12.26 -2.86 7.06
C ASP A 162 12.47 -2.12 8.39
N ALA A 163 12.76 -0.82 8.35
CA ALA A 163 12.76 0.02 9.55
C ALA A 163 11.35 0.13 10.16
N ALA A 164 10.33 0.38 9.33
CA ALA A 164 8.94 0.48 9.76
C ALA A 164 8.42 -0.84 10.36
N ARG A 165 8.75 -1.98 9.74
CA ARG A 165 8.42 -3.32 10.28
C ARG A 165 9.05 -3.56 11.65
N ARG A 166 10.31 -3.16 11.82
CA ARG A 166 10.99 -3.27 13.13
C ARG A 166 10.35 -2.37 14.18
N SER A 167 9.98 -1.13 13.83
CA SER A 167 9.29 -0.25 14.77
C SER A 167 7.89 -0.77 15.13
N GLN A 168 7.18 -1.34 14.16
CA GLN A 168 5.87 -1.96 14.40
C GLN A 168 5.99 -3.12 15.40
N ALA A 169 6.95 -4.03 15.22
CA ALA A 169 7.15 -5.16 16.14
C ALA A 169 7.48 -4.71 17.57
N VAL A 170 8.21 -3.60 17.73
CA VAL A 170 8.47 -3.00 19.05
C VAL A 170 7.20 -2.40 19.65
N ALA A 171 6.39 -1.71 18.84
CA ALA A 171 5.13 -1.13 19.28
C ALA A 171 4.11 -2.20 19.70
N GLU A 172 4.02 -3.31 18.96
CA GLU A 172 3.16 -4.46 19.29
C GLU A 172 3.53 -5.08 20.64
N ARG A 173 4.83 -5.30 20.91
CA ARG A 173 5.29 -5.75 22.24
C ARG A 173 4.99 -4.74 23.34
N GLY A 174 5.09 -3.45 23.03
CA GLY A 174 4.71 -2.38 23.96
C GLY A 174 3.23 -2.45 24.31
N LEU A 175 2.37 -2.63 23.32
CA LEU A 175 0.92 -2.81 23.51
C LEU A 175 0.61 -4.01 24.41
N GLU A 176 1.18 -5.17 24.11
CA GLU A 176 1.00 -6.38 24.93
C GLU A 176 1.40 -6.15 26.41
N SER A 177 2.51 -5.46 26.65
CA SER A 177 2.94 -5.08 28.01
C SER A 177 1.95 -4.15 28.69
N THR A 178 1.48 -3.11 27.98
CA THR A 178 0.51 -2.15 28.53
C THR A 178 -0.84 -2.80 28.81
N GLU A 179 -1.29 -3.73 27.97
CA GLU A 179 -2.51 -4.50 28.20
C GLU A 179 -2.38 -5.39 29.44
N ALA A 180 -1.22 -6.03 29.62
CA ALA A 180 -0.95 -6.82 30.82
C ALA A 180 -0.98 -5.94 32.08
N GLU A 181 -0.32 -4.78 32.06
CA GLU A 181 -0.35 -3.81 33.16
C GLU A 181 -1.78 -3.34 33.46
N GLN A 182 -2.56 -3.00 32.44
CA GLN A 182 -3.97 -2.61 32.60
C GLN A 182 -4.79 -3.70 33.30
N ARG A 183 -4.67 -4.96 32.87
CA ARG A 183 -5.37 -6.09 33.54
C ARG A 183 -4.98 -6.22 35.00
N THR A 184 -3.70 -6.00 35.35
CA THR A 184 -3.28 -6.04 36.76
C THR A 184 -3.83 -4.87 37.58
N LEU A 185 -3.96 -3.69 36.97
CA LEU A 185 -4.55 -2.52 37.63
C LEU A 185 -6.05 -2.69 37.82
N GLU A 186 -6.76 -3.23 36.84
CA GLU A 186 -8.19 -3.57 36.94
C GLU A 186 -8.44 -4.58 38.05
N ALA A 187 -7.65 -5.66 38.11
CA ALA A 187 -7.75 -6.66 39.18
C ALA A 187 -7.52 -6.06 40.58
N LYS A 188 -6.52 -5.16 40.72
CA LYS A 188 -6.28 -4.43 41.97
C LYS A 188 -7.42 -3.48 42.32
N ALA A 189 -7.98 -2.78 41.33
CA ALA A 189 -9.11 -1.89 41.55
C ALA A 189 -10.32 -2.67 42.06
N GLU A 190 -10.64 -3.81 41.47
CA GLU A 190 -11.69 -4.70 41.96
C GLU A 190 -11.44 -5.21 43.38
N GLU A 191 -10.19 -5.61 43.69
CA GLU A 191 -9.82 -6.02 45.05
C GLU A 191 -10.04 -4.89 46.05
N TYR A 192 -9.63 -3.66 45.72
CA TYR A 192 -9.85 -2.50 46.58
C TYR A 192 -11.33 -2.19 46.77
N VAL A 193 -12.15 -2.27 45.73
CA VAL A 193 -13.61 -2.08 45.84
C VAL A 193 -14.20 -3.10 46.81
N ARG A 194 -13.90 -4.40 46.63
CA ARG A 194 -14.37 -5.46 47.53
C ARG A 194 -13.90 -5.26 48.97
N ARG A 195 -12.65 -4.81 49.15
CA ARG A 195 -12.08 -4.54 50.47
C ARG A 195 -12.74 -3.33 51.15
N ILE A 196 -13.04 -2.27 50.39
CA ILE A 196 -13.79 -1.10 50.88
C ILE A 196 -15.19 -1.53 51.30
N GLU A 197 -15.89 -2.31 50.48
CA GLU A 197 -17.23 -2.84 50.81
C GLU A 197 -17.20 -3.70 52.07
N ALA A 198 -16.24 -4.61 52.19
CA ALA A 198 -16.08 -5.45 53.38
C ALA A 198 -15.72 -4.65 54.64
N MET A 199 -14.95 -3.56 54.52
CA MET A 199 -14.66 -2.67 55.64
C MET A 199 -15.88 -1.84 56.01
N ARG A 200 -16.63 -1.33 55.03
CA ARG A 200 -17.91 -0.63 55.26
C ARG A 200 -18.91 -1.52 55.98
N SER A 201 -19.06 -2.77 55.57
CA SER A 201 -19.97 -3.71 56.24
C SER A 201 -19.53 -4.00 57.68
N LYS A 202 -18.22 -4.17 57.92
CA LYS A 202 -17.66 -4.33 59.29
C LYS A 202 -17.91 -3.09 60.15
N LEU A 203 -17.71 -1.89 59.61
CA LEU A 203 -17.97 -0.64 60.33
C LEU A 203 -19.46 -0.54 60.72
N VAL A 204 -20.37 -0.85 59.80
CA VAL A 204 -21.82 -0.88 60.08
C VAL A 204 -22.15 -1.91 61.18
N GLN A 205 -21.56 -3.11 61.14
CA GLN A 205 -21.75 -4.13 62.18
C GLN A 205 -21.22 -3.69 63.55
N LEU A 206 -20.14 -2.92 63.58
CA LEU A 206 -19.58 -2.33 64.81
C LEU A 206 -20.36 -1.10 65.29
N GLY A 207 -21.46 -0.74 64.62
CA GLY A 207 -22.33 0.38 65.01
C GLY A 207 -21.84 1.75 64.56
N TYR A 208 -20.87 1.81 63.63
CA TYR A 208 -20.44 3.07 63.03
C TYR A 208 -21.60 3.71 62.24
N ARG A 209 -21.88 4.99 62.52
CA ARG A 209 -22.83 5.80 61.78
C ARG A 209 -22.06 6.84 60.95
N PRO A 210 -22.33 6.95 59.63
CA PRO A 210 -21.62 7.91 58.77
C PRO A 210 -21.83 9.37 59.21
N GLU A 211 -22.93 9.65 59.90
CA GLU A 211 -23.24 10.93 60.55
C GLU A 211 -22.22 11.33 61.64
N LEU A 212 -21.48 10.36 62.20
CA LEU A 212 -20.42 10.56 63.20
C LEU A 212 -19.02 10.47 62.58
N GLY A 213 -18.90 10.56 61.25
CA GLY A 213 -17.62 10.61 60.55
C GLY A 213 -16.84 11.88 60.88
N HIS A 214 -15.52 11.84 60.76
CA HIS A 214 -14.66 12.98 61.09
C HIS A 214 -15.04 14.25 60.33
N GLU A 215 -15.37 14.13 59.03
CA GLU A 215 -15.85 15.26 58.22
C GLU A 215 -17.20 15.80 58.73
N ALA A 216 -18.17 14.92 59.02
CA ALA A 216 -19.47 15.31 59.55
C ALA A 216 -19.38 15.94 60.95
N LEU A 217 -18.47 15.45 61.80
CA LEU A 217 -18.18 16.03 63.10
C LEU A 217 -17.45 17.38 62.97
N GLY A 218 -16.57 17.52 61.98
CA GLY A 218 -15.90 18.78 61.66
C GLY A 218 -16.88 19.85 61.17
N THR A 219 -17.83 19.47 60.29
CA THR A 219 -18.89 20.38 59.85
C THR A 219 -19.82 20.75 61.01
N LEU A 220 -20.21 19.79 61.85
CA LEU A 220 -21.05 20.05 63.01
C LEU A 220 -20.34 20.96 64.04
N ALA A 221 -19.03 20.75 64.26
CA ALA A 221 -18.23 21.61 65.15
C ALA A 221 -18.14 23.05 64.61
N ALA A 222 -17.94 23.22 63.30
CA ALA A 222 -17.93 24.54 62.66
C ALA A 222 -19.31 25.22 62.73
N GLU A 223 -20.40 24.47 62.58
CA GLU A 223 -21.77 24.97 62.76
C GLU A 223 -22.04 25.42 64.20
N VAL A 224 -21.60 24.63 65.19
CA VAL A 224 -21.70 24.99 66.61
C VAL A 224 -20.92 26.26 66.90
N GLU A 225 -19.68 26.37 66.45
CA GLU A 225 -18.85 27.57 66.65
C GLU A 225 -19.48 28.82 65.99
N SER A 226 -20.09 28.67 64.80
CA SER A 226 -20.83 29.74 64.14
C SER A 226 -22.06 30.18 64.94
N LEU A 227 -22.84 29.22 65.45
CA LEU A 227 -24.02 29.49 66.26
C LEU A 227 -23.65 30.14 67.60
N GLU A 228 -22.55 29.70 68.23
CA GLU A 228 -22.02 30.31 69.45
C GLU A 228 -21.58 31.76 69.22
N ALA A 229 -20.91 32.05 68.09
CA ALA A 229 -20.56 33.42 67.72
C ALA A 229 -21.79 34.31 67.48
N GLN A 230 -22.83 33.78 66.82
CA GLN A 230 -24.09 34.48 66.62
C GLN A 230 -24.82 34.75 67.95
N LEU A 231 -24.82 33.75 68.85
CA LEU A 231 -25.44 33.88 70.17
C LEU A 231 -24.68 34.88 71.04
N ALA A 232 -23.36 34.88 71.02
CA ALA A 232 -22.53 35.87 71.68
C ALA A 232 -22.87 37.29 71.19
N GLY A 233 -22.90 37.51 69.87
CA GLY A 233 -23.29 38.79 69.28
C GLY A 233 -24.72 39.23 69.65
N ALA A 234 -25.67 38.29 69.66
CA ALA A 234 -27.04 38.56 70.10
C ALA A 234 -27.11 38.93 71.59
N THR A 235 -26.35 38.25 72.46
CA THR A 235 -26.31 38.59 73.90
C THR A 235 -25.64 39.93 74.17
N GLU A 236 -24.62 40.31 73.39
CA GLU A 236 -24.04 41.65 73.45
C GLU A 236 -25.03 42.73 72.97
N ALA A 237 -25.76 42.48 71.88
CA ALA A 237 -26.81 43.38 71.41
C ALA A 237 -27.93 43.54 72.45
N LEU A 238 -28.30 42.46 73.14
CA LEU A 238 -29.31 42.49 74.20
C LEU A 238 -28.83 43.26 75.43
N LYS A 239 -27.56 43.06 75.85
CA LYS A 239 -26.91 43.89 76.89
C LYS A 239 -26.82 45.36 76.50
N MET A 240 -26.58 45.68 75.22
CA MET A 240 -26.64 47.05 74.75
C MET A 240 -28.06 47.61 74.85
N TYR A 241 -29.08 46.82 74.54
CA TYR A 241 -30.48 47.22 74.65
C TYR A 241 -30.89 47.47 76.11
N ASP A 242 -30.51 46.58 77.01
CA ASP A 242 -30.72 46.72 78.47
C ASP A 242 -29.88 47.85 79.08
N GLY A 243 -28.78 48.21 78.42
CA GLY A 243 -27.87 49.30 78.80
C GLY A 243 -28.29 50.69 78.30
N ILE A 244 -29.34 50.81 77.50
CA ILE A 244 -29.89 52.12 77.10
C ILE A 244 -30.74 52.66 78.26
N PRO A 245 -30.30 53.71 78.99
CA PRO A 245 -31.17 54.35 79.97
C PRO A 245 -32.41 54.90 79.27
N PRO A 246 -33.60 54.80 79.89
CA PRO A 246 -34.86 55.23 79.27
C PRO A 246 -34.72 56.65 78.75
N SER A 247 -34.94 56.83 77.46
CA SER A 247 -34.74 58.11 76.76
C SER A 247 -35.38 59.28 77.52
N ALA A 248 -34.73 60.45 77.50
CA ALA A 248 -35.20 61.67 78.15
C ALA A 248 -36.72 61.97 78.02
N PRO A 249 -37.41 61.73 76.86
CA PRO A 249 -38.86 61.89 76.78
C PRO A 249 -39.66 60.91 77.65
N GLY A 250 -39.14 59.70 77.90
CA GLY A 250 -39.74 58.72 78.80
C GLY A 250 -39.59 59.09 80.27
N LEU A 251 -38.45 59.68 80.65
CA LEU A 251 -38.23 60.21 81.99
C LEU A 251 -39.11 61.44 82.27
N THR A 252 -39.30 62.34 81.31
CA THR A 252 -40.21 63.49 81.47
C THR A 252 -41.66 63.06 81.63
N ALA A 253 -42.12 62.05 80.88
CA ALA A 253 -43.46 61.51 81.04
C ALA A 253 -43.67 60.83 82.41
N MET A 254 -42.65 60.13 82.92
CA MET A 254 -42.70 59.56 84.28
C MET A 254 -42.65 60.65 85.38
N LEU A 255 -41.87 61.72 85.19
CA LEU A 255 -41.83 62.87 86.11
C LEU A 255 -43.15 63.63 86.13
N GLU A 256 -43.77 63.87 84.98
CA GLU A 256 -45.10 64.49 84.92
C GLU A 256 -46.17 63.62 85.60
N ARG A 257 -46.09 62.30 85.41
CA ARG A 257 -47.02 61.36 86.05
C ARG A 257 -46.84 61.33 87.57
N SER A 258 -45.60 61.28 88.07
CA SER A 258 -45.34 61.32 89.51
C SER A 258 -45.68 62.67 90.14
N GLN A 259 -45.49 63.78 89.42
CA GLN A 259 -45.93 65.11 89.86
C GLN A 259 -47.46 65.21 89.93
N ARG A 260 -48.20 64.65 88.98
CA ARG A 260 -49.67 64.58 89.05
C ARG A 260 -50.14 63.72 90.23
N GLU A 261 -49.52 62.57 90.45
CA GLU A 261 -49.86 61.69 91.58
C GLU A 261 -49.54 62.36 92.94
N LEU A 262 -48.43 63.10 93.05
CA LEU A 262 -48.11 63.90 94.24
C LEU A 262 -49.10 65.05 94.47
N ALA A 263 -49.53 65.73 93.40
CA ALA A 263 -50.54 66.80 93.48
C ALA A 263 -51.91 66.26 93.91
N GLU A 264 -52.31 65.09 93.40
CA GLU A 264 -53.54 64.39 93.83
C GLU A 264 -53.48 63.96 95.30
N GLN A 265 -52.33 63.46 95.77
CA GLN A 265 -52.14 63.11 97.18
C GLN A 265 -52.13 64.34 98.10
N GLN A 266 -51.55 65.47 97.67
CA GLN A 266 -51.57 66.71 98.44
C GLN A 266 -52.97 67.34 98.49
N ALA A 267 -53.74 67.28 97.40
CA ALA A 267 -55.14 67.71 97.37
C ALA A 267 -56.02 66.85 98.30
N ALA A 268 -55.79 65.54 98.34
CA ALA A 268 -56.49 64.62 99.24
C ALA A 268 -56.17 64.87 100.73
N MET A 269 -54.97 65.34 101.06
CA MET A 269 -54.62 65.69 102.46
C MET A 269 -55.12 67.09 102.88
N GLY A 270 -55.34 68.01 101.93
CA GLY A 270 -55.84 69.37 102.21
C GLY A 270 -57.35 69.45 102.49
N SER A 271 -58.16 68.51 101.98
CA SER A 271 -59.62 68.53 102.15
C SER A 271 -60.14 67.82 103.42
N ALA A 272 -59.27 67.20 104.21
CA ALA A 272 -59.67 66.33 105.32
C ALA A 272 -59.70 66.98 106.72
N PHE A 273 -59.34 68.27 106.89
CA PHE A 273 -59.29 68.90 108.22
C PHE A 273 -60.18 70.14 108.43
N VAL A 274 -61.02 70.54 107.47
CA VAL A 274 -61.86 71.77 107.59
C VAL A 274 -63.34 71.52 107.95
N HIS A 275 -63.85 70.29 108.01
CA HIS A 275 -65.18 69.98 108.59
C HIS A 275 -65.02 68.75 109.52
N GLY A 276 -65.19 68.81 110.84
CA GLY A 276 -66.17 69.57 111.61
C GLY A 276 -67.23 68.59 112.13
N GLY A 277 -67.15 68.25 113.41
CA GLY A 277 -67.92 67.17 114.02
C GLY A 277 -69.43 67.39 114.19
N LYS A 278 -70.06 66.29 114.59
CA LYS A 278 -71.35 66.04 115.27
C LYS A 278 -71.63 64.53 115.08
N ALA A 279 -72.31 63.74 115.90
CA ALA A 279 -72.79 63.78 117.28
C ALA A 279 -73.54 62.43 117.49
N GLN A 280 -73.43 61.81 118.70
CA GLN A 280 -74.39 60.95 119.45
C GLN A 280 -75.12 59.79 118.70
N ALA A 281 -75.41 58.61 119.24
CA ALA A 281 -75.70 58.18 120.61
C ALA A 281 -75.42 56.67 120.75
#